data_AF-A0A444UYS9-F1
#
_entry.id   AF-A0A444UYS9-F1
#
_cell.length_a   1.000
_cell.length_b   1.000
_cell.length_c   1.000
_cell.angle_alpha   90.00
_cell.angle_beta   90.00
_cell.angle_gamma   90.00
#
_symmetry.space_group_name_H-M   'P 1'
#
loop_
_entity.id
_entity.type
_entity.pdbx_description
1 polymer ?
#
loop_
_entity_poly.entity_id
_entity_poly.type
_entity_poly.pdbx_seq_one_letter_code
_entity_poly.pdbx_strand_id
1 'polypeptide(L)'
;MPQRCQAVIEAIDLINNLLQVTVRRRYSVDKALGHTWLQDFQLWMDLREFETRLGRRYLTHPSDEALWQSHAAEKGLAHPVHFITEQRDSE
;
A
#
# COMPACT_ATOMS: atom_id res chain seq x y z
N MET A 1 13.83 1.58 -19.67
CA MET A 1 13.16 0.27 -19.75
C MET A 1 13.44 -0.73 -18.59
N PRO A 2 14.07 -0.42 -17.43
CA PRO A 2 14.30 -1.44 -16.38
C PRO A 2 13.23 -1.49 -15.26
N GLN A 3 12.44 -0.44 -15.04
CA GLN A 3 11.57 -0.34 -13.84
C GLN A 3 10.35 -1.26 -13.87
N ARG A 4 9.81 -1.59 -15.05
CA ARG A 4 8.59 -2.42 -15.16
C ARG A 4 8.79 -3.89 -14.75
N CYS A 5 9.99 -4.44 -14.94
CA CYS A 5 10.25 -5.83 -14.57
C CYS A 5 10.44 -5.98 -13.04
N GLN A 6 10.91 -4.93 -12.37
CA GLN A 6 11.19 -4.96 -10.93
C GLN A 6 9.90 -5.11 -10.11
N ALA A 7 8.87 -4.34 -10.44
CA ALA A 7 7.59 -4.39 -9.73
C ALA A 7 6.93 -5.79 -9.80
N VAL A 8 7.09 -6.52 -10.92
CA VAL A 8 6.53 -7.87 -11.08
C VAL A 8 7.28 -8.89 -10.24
N ILE A 9 8.61 -8.79 -10.16
CA ILE A 9 9.43 -9.68 -9.33
C ILE A 9 9.08 -9.48 -7.85
N GLU A 10 8.95 -8.23 -7.41
CA GLU A 10 8.57 -7.89 -6.04
C GLU A 10 7.13 -8.33 -5.73
N ALA A 11 6.21 -8.21 -6.68
CA ALA A 11 4.84 -8.73 -6.52
C ALA A 11 4.84 -10.26 -6.29
N ILE A 12 5.60 -10.98 -7.12
CA ILE A 12 5.71 -12.44 -7.05
C ILE A 12 6.34 -12.87 -5.72
N ASP A 13 7.39 -12.18 -5.26
CA ASP A 13 8.01 -12.47 -3.97
C ASP A 13 7.04 -12.28 -2.80
N LEU A 14 6.28 -11.17 -2.81
CA LEU A 14 5.26 -10.93 -1.79
C LEU A 14 4.21 -12.04 -1.78
N ILE A 15 3.67 -12.42 -2.94
CA ILE A 15 2.66 -13.48 -3.04
C ILE A 15 3.21 -14.81 -2.53
N ASN A 16 4.43 -15.18 -2.93
CA ASN A 16 5.06 -16.43 -2.50
C ASN A 16 5.26 -16.49 -0.99
N ASN A 17 5.64 -15.36 -0.38
CA ASN A 17 5.86 -15.27 1.04
C ASN A 17 4.55 -15.19 1.86
N LEU A 18 3.46 -14.70 1.26
CA LEU A 18 2.11 -14.70 1.85
C LEU A 18 1.43 -16.07 1.77
N LEU A 19 1.62 -16.79 0.67
CA LEU A 19 1.00 -18.10 0.39
C LEU A 19 1.90 -19.29 0.75
N GLN A 20 2.84 -19.06 1.67
CA GLN A 20 3.80 -20.08 2.07
C GLN A 20 3.09 -21.27 2.74
N VAL A 21 3.31 -22.48 2.22
CA VAL A 21 2.71 -23.73 2.74
C VAL A 21 3.16 -24.02 4.17
N THR A 22 4.37 -23.61 4.51
CA THR A 22 4.90 -23.70 5.88
C THR A 22 4.52 -22.46 6.68
N VAL A 23 3.57 -22.58 7.61
CA VAL A 23 3.01 -21.45 8.39
C VAL A 23 4.08 -20.61 9.11
N ARG A 24 5.08 -21.25 9.74
CA ARG A 24 6.18 -20.54 10.44
C ARG A 24 7.03 -19.63 9.53
N ARG A 25 6.97 -19.81 8.20
CA ARG A 25 7.70 -19.02 7.20
C ARG A 25 6.81 -18.02 6.47
N ARG A 26 5.50 -18.04 6.72
CA ARG A 26 4.56 -17.08 6.15
C ARG A 26 4.86 -15.68 6.69
N TYR A 27 4.72 -14.67 5.84
CA TYR A 27 4.80 -13.30 6.31
C TYR A 27 3.69 -13.00 7.33
N SER A 28 4.08 -12.40 8.45
CA SER A 28 3.13 -11.71 9.32
C SER A 28 2.57 -10.49 8.60
N VAL A 29 1.48 -9.94 9.14
CA VAL A 29 0.86 -8.73 8.60
C VAL A 29 1.88 -7.59 8.54
N ASP A 30 2.63 -7.36 9.62
CA ASP A 30 3.67 -6.31 9.67
C ASP A 30 4.76 -6.51 8.63
N LYS A 31 5.19 -7.77 8.42
CA LYS A 31 6.24 -8.10 7.44
C LYS A 31 5.76 -7.92 6.01
N ALA A 32 4.49 -8.23 5.74
CA ALA A 32 3.89 -7.99 4.44
C ALA A 32 3.76 -6.48 4.18
N LEU A 33 3.26 -5.71 5.14
CA LEU A 33 3.12 -4.26 5.03
C LEU A 33 4.46 -3.56 4.76
N GLY A 34 5.57 -4.06 5.32
CA GLY A 34 6.92 -3.53 5.06
C GLY A 34 7.57 -3.97 3.75
N HIS A 35 6.90 -4.78 2.92
CA HIS A 35 7.48 -5.27 1.67
C HIS A 35 7.56 -4.16 0.61
N THR A 36 8.64 -4.10 -0.17
CA THR A 36 8.91 -3.06 -1.18
C THR A 36 7.75 -2.87 -2.16
N TRP A 37 7.11 -3.97 -2.58
CA TRP A 37 5.93 -3.91 -3.44
C TRP A 37 4.76 -3.14 -2.82
N LEU A 38 4.53 -3.27 -1.51
CA LEU A 38 3.49 -2.53 -0.78
C LEU A 38 3.92 -1.12 -0.39
N GLN A 39 5.22 -0.85 -0.38
CA GLN A 39 5.84 0.45 -0.10
C GLN A 39 6.08 1.24 -1.40
N ASP A 40 5.21 1.08 -2.39
CA ASP A 40 5.23 1.87 -3.61
C ASP A 40 4.18 2.98 -3.57
N PHE A 41 4.60 4.20 -3.93
CA PHE A 41 3.73 5.38 -3.89
C PHE A 41 2.55 5.25 -4.86
N GLN A 42 2.75 4.67 -6.04
CA GLN A 42 1.67 4.51 -7.03
C GLN A 42 0.65 3.47 -6.56
N LEU A 43 1.11 2.37 -5.94
CA LEU A 43 0.20 1.39 -5.35
C LEU A 43 -0.63 2.00 -4.21
N TRP A 44 0.00 2.77 -3.32
CA TRP A 44 -0.71 3.45 -2.24
C TRP A 44 -1.77 4.42 -2.79
N MET A 45 -1.44 5.15 -3.85
CA MET A 45 -2.36 6.02 -4.59
C MET A 45 -3.57 5.25 -5.14
N ASP A 46 -3.33 4.14 -5.83
CA ASP A 46 -4.39 3.29 -6.41
C ASP A 46 -5.28 2.68 -5.31
N LEU A 47 -4.69 2.28 -4.17
CA LEU A 47 -5.42 1.77 -3.01
C LEU A 47 -6.32 2.86 -2.40
N ARG A 48 -5.82 4.09 -2.25
CA ARG A 48 -6.62 5.20 -1.71
C ARG A 48 -7.77 5.59 -2.64
N GLU A 49 -7.57 5.53 -3.95
CA GLU A 49 -8.66 5.72 -4.92
C GLU A 49 -9.72 4.62 -4.78
N PHE A 50 -9.30 3.37 -4.65
CA PHE A 50 -10.20 2.23 -4.45
C PHE A 50 -10.99 2.34 -3.14
N GLU A 51 -10.34 2.65 -2.03
CA GLU A 51 -10.97 2.88 -0.73
C GLU A 51 -11.97 4.04 -0.77
N THR A 52 -11.63 5.12 -1.47
CA THR A 52 -12.52 6.27 -1.70
C THR A 52 -13.76 5.85 -2.49
N ARG A 53 -13.60 5.04 -3.54
CA ARG A 53 -14.73 4.50 -4.32
C ARG A 53 -15.61 3.55 -3.50
N LEU A 54 -15.05 2.84 -2.53
CA LEU A 54 -15.78 1.95 -1.63
C LEU A 54 -16.35 2.65 -0.39
N GLY A 55 -15.93 3.89 -0.12
CA GLY A 55 -16.34 4.65 1.07
C GLY A 55 -15.84 4.06 2.39
N ARG A 56 -14.79 3.22 2.37
CA ARG A 56 -14.20 2.64 3.59
C ARG A 56 -12.71 2.35 3.44
N ARG A 57 -11.95 2.55 4.52
CA ARG A 57 -10.53 2.19 4.60
C ARG A 57 -10.35 0.72 4.98
N TYR A 58 -9.38 0.06 4.37
CA TYR A 58 -9.08 -1.35 4.61
C TYR A 58 -7.62 -1.59 4.94
N LEU A 59 -6.74 -1.11 4.07
CA LEU A 59 -5.32 -1.41 4.13
C LEU A 59 -4.50 -0.18 4.49
N THR A 60 -4.96 1.02 4.13
CA THR A 60 -4.24 2.26 4.42
C THR A 60 -4.63 2.85 5.77
N HIS A 61 -3.64 3.40 6.49
CA HIS A 61 -3.84 4.05 7.78
C HIS A 61 -3.69 5.58 7.65
N PRO A 62 -4.40 6.41 8.45
CA PRO A 62 -4.16 7.85 8.50
C PRO A 62 -2.70 8.25 8.74
N SER A 63 -1.93 7.41 9.45
CA SER A 63 -0.50 7.63 9.68
C SER A 63 0.34 7.57 8.40
N ASP A 64 -0.10 6.82 7.39
CA ASP A 64 0.61 6.70 6.11
C ASP A 64 0.46 7.97 5.27
N GLU A 65 -0.63 8.73 5.49
CA GLU A 65 -0.98 9.93 4.73
C GLU A 65 0.09 11.03 4.88
N ALA A 66 0.58 11.26 6.10
CA ALA A 66 1.63 12.25 6.36
C ALA A 66 3.00 11.87 5.74
N LEU A 67 3.33 10.57 5.75
CA LEU A 67 4.54 10.02 5.13
C LEU A 67 4.49 10.19 3.62
N TRP A 68 3.38 9.79 2.99
CA TRP A 68 3.23 9.86 1.54
C TRP A 68 3.03 11.27 1.01
N GLN A 69 2.40 12.17 1.78
CA GLN A 69 2.35 13.61 1.47
C GLN A 69 3.74 14.24 1.44
N SER A 70 4.57 13.94 2.43
CA SER A 70 5.95 14.44 2.49
C SER A 70 6.79 13.90 1.33
N HIS A 71 6.66 12.60 1.03
CA HIS A 71 7.33 11.98 -0.12
C HIS A 71 6.85 12.56 -1.47
N ALA A 72 5.56 12.83 -1.62
CA ALA A 72 5.00 13.46 -2.82
C ALA A 72 5.52 14.90 -2.99
N ALA A 73 5.55 15.68 -1.91
CA ALA A 73 6.08 17.05 -1.92
C ALA A 73 7.57 17.07 -2.29
N GLU A 74 8.37 16.16 -1.73
CA GLU A 74 9.81 16.04 -2.04
C GLU A 74 10.06 15.67 -3.51
N LYS A 75 9.22 14.79 -4.09
CA LYS A 75 9.35 14.36 -5.48
C LYS A 75 8.56 15.18 -6.49
N GLY A 76 7.84 16.22 -6.04
CA GLY A 76 6.97 17.04 -6.88
C GLY A 76 5.81 16.24 -7.52
N LEU A 77 5.37 15.16 -6.88
CA LEU A 77 4.29 14.30 -7.37
C LEU A 77 2.93 14.87 -6.95
N ALA A 78 1.94 14.77 -7.85
CA ALA A 78 0.58 15.21 -7.56
C ALA A 78 -0.06 14.29 -6.52
N HIS A 79 -0.39 14.83 -5.35
CA HIS A 79 -1.15 14.13 -4.31
C HIS A 79 -2.61 14.63 -4.33
N PRO A 80 -3.58 13.79 -4.71
CA PRO A 80 -4.98 14.21 -4.77
C PRO A 80 -5.58 14.38 -3.37
N VAL A 81 -6.16 15.56 -3.13
CA VAL A 81 -6.74 15.97 -1.85
C VAL A 81 -8.13 15.39 -1.55
N HIS A 82 -8.70 14.59 -2.45
CA HIS A 82 -10.10 14.14 -2.37
C HIS A 82 -10.29 12.80 -1.65
N PHE A 83 -9.27 12.27 -0.99
CA PHE A 83 -9.40 10.98 -0.32
C PHE A 83 -10.32 11.07 0.88
N ILE A 84 -11.36 10.23 0.87
CA ILE A 84 -12.38 10.21 1.92
C ILE A 84 -11.77 9.63 3.22
N THR A 85 -11.95 10.36 4.31
CA THR A 85 -11.60 9.93 5.67
C THR A 85 -12.89 9.60 6.42
N GLU A 86 -13.57 8.53 6.02
CA GLU A 86 -14.66 8.00 6.85
C GLU A 86 -14.15 6.78 7.61
N GLN A 87 -13.81 7.02 8.88
CA GLN A 87 -13.75 5.97 9.89
C GLN A 87 -15.18 5.77 10.38
N ARG A 88 -15.81 4.68 9.95
CA ARG A 88 -17.01 4.20 10.63
C ARG A 88 -16.55 3.35 11.79
N ASP A 89 -16.17 4.01 12.88
CA ASP A 89 -16.06 3.36 14.18
C ASP A 89 -17.47 2.91 14.58
N SER A 90 -17.76 1.61 14.50
CA SER A 90 -18.85 0.84 15.14
C SER A 90 -18.78 -0.57 14.50
N GLU A 91 -18.49 -1.65 15.21
CA GLU A 91 -19.17 -2.18 16.40
C GLU A 91 -18.30 -3.28 17.05
#